data_AF-A0A0G1T9Z8-F1
#
_entry.id   AF-A0A0G1T9Z8-F1
#
_cell.length_a   1.000
_cell.length_b   1.000
_cell.length_c   1.000
_cell.angle_alpha   90.00
_cell.angle_beta   90.00
_cell.angle_gamma   90.00
#
_symmetry.space_group_name_H-M   'P 1'
#
loop_
_entity.id
_entity.type
_entity.pdbx_description
1 polymer ?
#
loop_
_entity_poly.entity_id
_entity_poly.type
_entity_poly.pdbx_seq_one_letter_code
_entity_poly.pdbx_strand_id
1 'polypeptide(L)'
;MILLSDVIFVPVQYAPVMLVYIAAWLSAVVAFGLKQKFTSITAFVFFVMMILVLSFGQKTLAEKLAVWSYISFLTAFAQQFVSLWRDKL
;
A
#
# COMPACT_ATOMS: atom_id res chain seq x y z
N MET A 1 26.70 -7.97 7.34
CA MET A 1 25.68 -7.62 8.36
C MET A 1 25.05 -6.31 7.92
N ILE A 2 24.19 -6.39 6.89
CA ILE A 2 23.52 -5.23 6.32
C ILE A 2 22.39 -4.90 7.29
N LEU A 3 22.51 -3.74 7.92
CA LEU A 3 21.68 -3.34 9.05
C LEU A 3 20.21 -3.25 8.62
N LEU A 4 19.35 -3.94 9.37
CA LEU A 4 17.89 -3.77 9.40
C LEU A 4 17.45 -2.31 9.64
N SER A 5 18.37 -1.41 10.03
CA SER A 5 18.09 0.02 10.16
C SER A 5 17.81 0.71 8.84
N ASP A 6 18.47 0.35 7.73
CA ASP A 6 18.27 1.05 6.44
C ASP A 6 16.88 0.80 5.83
N VAL A 7 16.20 -0.29 6.23
CA VAL A 7 14.83 -0.60 5.82
C VAL A 7 13.81 0.20 6.65
N ILE A 8 14.15 0.57 7.89
CA ILE A 8 13.28 1.34 8.79
C ILE A 8 13.47 2.85 8.54
N PHE A 9 14.67 3.28 8.15
CA PHE A 9 14.95 4.65 7.73
C PHE A 9 14.59 4.87 6.25
N VAL A 10 13.31 4.66 5.90
CA VAL A 10 12.69 5.57 4.91
C VAL A 10 13.03 6.99 5.42
N PRO A 11 13.54 7.91 4.58
CA PRO A 11 14.06 9.17 5.10
C PRO A 11 12.98 9.82 5.94
N VAL A 12 13.24 10.00 7.25
CA VAL A 12 12.26 10.45 8.26
C VAL A 12 11.55 11.74 7.84
N GLN A 13 12.16 12.49 6.93
CA GLN A 13 11.62 13.67 6.25
C GLN A 13 10.32 13.40 5.45
N TYR A 14 10.13 12.18 4.91
CA TYR A 14 8.94 11.80 4.12
C TYR A 14 7.90 10.98 4.89
N ALA A 15 8.26 10.45 6.08
CA ALA A 15 7.35 9.68 6.92
C ALA A 15 6.03 10.41 7.26
N PRO A 16 6.03 11.69 7.69
CA PRO A 16 4.77 12.39 8.00
C PRO A 16 3.91 12.62 6.75
N VAL A 17 4.53 12.92 5.60
CA VAL A 17 3.82 13.10 4.32
C VAL A 17 3.17 11.79 3.88
N MET A 18 3.90 10.68 4.00
CA MET A 18 3.40 9.35 3.63
C MET A 18 2.24 8.91 4.53
N LEU A 19 2.27 9.24 5.83
CA LEU A 19 1.16 9.01 6.76
C LEU A 19 -0.12 9.77 6.36
N VAL A 20 0.01 11.03 5.93
CA VAL A 20 -1.14 11.82 5.44
C VAL A 20 -1.76 11.16 4.21
N TYR A 21 -0.95 10.69 3.27
CA TYR A 21 -1.44 9.99 2.08
C TYR A 21 -2.09 8.64 2.40
N ILE A 22 -1.54 7.88 3.35
CA ILE A 22 -2.14 6.62 3.83
C ILE A 22 -3.50 6.90 4.49
N ALA A 23 -3.57 7.90 5.37
CA ALA A 23 -4.82 8.29 6.03
C ALA A 23 -5.88 8.76 5.03
N ALA A 24 -5.48 9.53 4.02
CA ALA A 24 -6.36 9.96 2.93
C ALA A 24 -6.86 8.77 2.09
N TRP A 25 -5.98 7.81 1.77
CA TRP A 25 -6.34 6.58 1.05
C TRP A 25 -7.33 5.73 1.84
N LEU A 26 -7.07 5.47 3.12
CA LEU A 26 -7.96 4.71 3.99
C LEU A 26 -9.31 5.42 4.14
N SER A 27 -9.30 6.75 4.31
CA SER A 27 -10.52 7.55 4.38
C SER A 27 -11.31 7.48 3.09
N ALA A 28 -10.66 7.53 1.93
CA ALA A 28 -11.32 7.36 0.63
C ALA A 28 -11.92 5.96 0.48
N VAL A 29 -11.21 4.92 0.90
CA VAL A 29 -11.72 3.54 0.85
C VAL A 29 -12.97 3.37 1.70
N VAL A 30 -13.00 3.96 2.89
CA VAL A 30 -14.17 3.92 3.80
C VAL A 30 -15.30 4.82 3.29
N ALA A 31 -15.01 6.08 2.95
CA ALA A 31 -16.02 7.08 2.56
C ALA A 31 -16.70 6.75 1.22
N PHE A 32 -15.95 6.23 0.24
CA PHE A 32 -16.49 5.86 -1.06
C PHE A 32 -16.96 4.41 -1.13
N GLY A 33 -16.87 3.64 -0.03
CA GLY A 33 -17.31 2.25 0.02
C GLY A 33 -16.63 1.37 -1.04
N LEU A 34 -15.35 1.64 -1.34
CA LEU A 34 -14.61 0.95 -2.40
C LEU A 34 -14.65 -0.56 -2.14
N LYS A 35 -15.21 -1.34 -3.07
CA LYS A 35 -15.29 -2.79 -2.90
C LYS A 35 -13.89 -3.39 -2.82
N GLN A 36 -13.73 -4.43 -2.00
CA GLN A 36 -12.48 -5.17 -1.83
C GLN A 36 -11.79 -5.54 -3.17
N LYS A 37 -12.60 -5.91 -4.18
CA LYS A 37 -12.07 -6.24 -5.51
C LYS A 37 -11.29 -5.08 -6.13
N PHE A 38 -11.76 -3.83 -5.97
CA PHE A 38 -11.08 -2.65 -6.48
C PHE A 38 -9.77 -2.39 -5.75
N THR A 39 -9.75 -2.46 -4.42
CA THR A 39 -8.52 -2.27 -3.63
C THR A 39 -7.47 -3.36 -3.92
N SER A 40 -7.89 -4.62 -4.14
CA SER A 40 -7.00 -5.70 -4.60
C SER A 40 -6.45 -5.46 -6.00
N ILE A 41 -7.27 -4.99 -6.95
CA ILE A 41 -6.81 -4.66 -8.31
C ILE A 41 -5.79 -3.52 -8.25
N THR A 42 -6.07 -2.47 -7.46
CA THR A 42 -5.13 -1.36 -7.28
C THR A 42 -3.79 -1.81 -6.71
N ALA A 43 -3.80 -2.72 -5.72
CA ALA A 43 -2.58 -3.33 -5.19
C ALA A 43 -1.79 -4.07 -6.29
N PHE A 44 -2.48 -4.87 -7.09
CA PHE A 44 -1.86 -5.61 -8.19
C PHE A 44 -1.27 -4.68 -9.26
N VAL A 45 -1.97 -3.60 -9.61
CA VAL A 45 -1.47 -2.60 -10.58
C VAL A 45 -0.18 -1.95 -10.07
N PHE A 46 -0.14 -1.52 -8.81
CA PHE A 46 1.08 -0.94 -8.24
C PHE A 46 2.23 -1.95 -8.21
N PHE A 47 1.95 -3.22 -7.93
CA PHE A 47 2.95 -4.29 -7.97
C PHE A 47 3.54 -4.51 -9.37
N VAL A 48 2.69 -4.58 -10.41
CA VAL A 48 3.15 -4.74 -11.80
C VAL A 48 3.94 -3.52 -12.26
N MET A 49 3.48 -2.30 -11.92
CA MET A 49 4.22 -1.08 -12.22
C MET A 49 5.56 -1.04 -11.50
N MET A 50 5.65 -1.51 -10.25
CA MET A 50 6.92 -1.63 -9.52
C MET A 50 7.93 -2.49 -10.31
N ILE A 51 7.51 -3.67 -10.79
CA ILE A 51 8.39 -4.56 -11.57
C ILE A 51 8.87 -3.87 -12.86
N LEU A 52 7.95 -3.23 -13.60
CA LEU A 52 8.30 -2.50 -14.82
C LEU A 52 9.31 -1.38 -14.53
N VAL A 53 9.06 -0.57 -13.51
CA VAL A 53 9.93 0.55 -13.12
C VAL A 53 11.31 0.08 -12.65
N LEU A 54 11.37 -1.08 -11.97
CA LEU A 54 12.64 -1.75 -11.65
C LEU A 54 13.42 -2.14 -12.90
N SER A 55 12.74 -2.63 -13.94
CA SER A 55 13.39 -2.96 -15.23
C SER A 55 14.00 -1.75 -15.93
N PHE A 56 13.48 -0.54 -15.68
CA PHE A 56 14.05 0.72 -16.16
C PHE A 56 15.12 1.32 -15.22
N GLY A 57 15.51 0.62 -14.16
CA GLY A 57 16.57 1.05 -13.22
C GLY A 57 16.17 2.15 -12.24
N GLN A 58 14.88 2.54 -12.17
CA GLN A 58 14.40 3.60 -11.29
C GLN A 58 14.05 3.07 -9.88
N LYS A 59 15.06 2.81 -9.06
CA LYS A 59 14.91 2.21 -7.73
C LYS A 59 13.98 2.99 -6.78
N THR A 60 14.13 4.32 -6.72
CA THR A 60 13.35 5.18 -5.81
C THR A 60 11.87 5.24 -6.16
N LEU A 61 11.52 5.16 -7.46
CA LEU A 61 10.12 5.13 -7.89
C LEU A 61 9.52 3.74 -7.64
N ALA A 62 10.29 2.68 -7.87
CA ALA A 62 9.86 1.32 -7.56
C ALA A 62 9.59 1.12 -6.06
N GLU A 63 10.44 1.63 -5.17
CA GLU A 63 10.22 1.59 -3.72
C GLU A 63 8.89 2.25 -3.32
N LYS A 64 8.57 3.42 -3.90
CA LYS A 64 7.28 4.09 -3.66
C LYS A 64 6.11 3.24 -4.13
N LEU A 65 6.20 2.64 -5.32
CA LEU A 65 5.17 1.75 -5.87
C LEU A 65 5.00 0.48 -5.02
N ALA A 66 6.10 -0.06 -4.49
CA ALA A 66 6.09 -1.20 -3.57
C ALA A 66 5.31 -0.88 -2.29
N VAL A 67 5.56 0.30 -1.70
CA VAL A 67 4.85 0.77 -0.50
C VAL A 67 3.36 0.93 -0.78
N TRP A 68 2.99 1.55 -1.90
CA TRP A 68 1.57 1.72 -2.29
C TRP A 68 0.87 0.40 -2.58
N SER A 69 1.56 -0.55 -3.21
CA SER A 69 1.08 -1.92 -3.41
C SER A 69 0.79 -2.59 -2.06
N TYR A 70 1.72 -2.48 -1.11
CA TYR A 70 1.58 -3.06 0.22
C TYR A 70 0.41 -2.46 1.01
N ILE A 71 0.28 -1.12 1.04
CA ILE A 71 -0.83 -0.43 1.71
C ILE A 71 -2.18 -0.85 1.12
N SER A 72 -2.27 -0.90 -0.22
CA SER A 72 -3.50 -1.31 -0.92
C SER A 72 -3.88 -2.76 -0.62
N PHE A 73 -2.88 -3.65 -0.57
CA PHE A 73 -3.08 -5.05 -0.20
C PHE A 73 -3.56 -5.21 1.25
N LEU A 74 -2.93 -4.54 2.21
CA LEU A 74 -3.36 -4.55 3.61
C LEU A 74 -4.79 -4.02 3.76
N THR A 75 -5.13 -2.97 3.01
CA THR A 75 -6.48 -2.40 3.02
C THR A 75 -7.50 -3.41 2.51
N ALA A 76 -7.21 -4.08 1.38
CA ALA A 76 -8.07 -5.14 0.85
C ALA A 76 -8.21 -6.33 1.82
N PHE A 77 -7.11 -6.72 2.48
CA PHE A 77 -7.11 -7.77 3.49
C PHE A 77 -8.00 -7.40 4.69
N ALA A 78 -7.87 -6.17 5.21
CA ALA A 78 -8.71 -5.67 6.29
C ALA A 78 -10.19 -5.64 5.91
N GLN A 79 -10.53 -5.21 4.68
CA GLN A 79 -11.89 -5.24 4.17
C GLN A 79 -12.45 -6.66 4.10
N GLN A 80 -11.64 -7.63 3.68
CA GLN A 80 -12.04 -9.04 3.66
C GLN A 80 -12.29 -9.57 5.06
N PHE A 81 -11.39 -9.25 6.01
CA PHE A 81 -11.51 -9.69 7.40
C PHE A 81 -12.75 -9.12 8.07
N VAL A 82 -13.03 -7.83 7.87
CA VAL A 82 -14.25 -7.17 8.37
C VAL A 82 -15.50 -7.79 7.76
N SER A 83 -15.49 -8.12 6.46
CA SER A 83 -16.62 -8.80 5.82
C SER A 83 -16.87 -10.17 6.45
N LEU A 84 -15.82 -10.98 6.62
CA LEU A 84 -15.93 -12.31 7.23
C LEU A 84 -16.41 -12.26 8.69
N TRP A 85 -16.02 -11.22 9.44
CA TRP A 85 -16.48 -11.02 10.82
C TRP A 85 -17.95 -10.62 10.88
N ARG A 86 -18.37 -9.70 10.01
CA ARG A 86 -19.77 -9.27 9.91
C ARG A 86 -20.71 -10.41 9.52
N ASP A 87 -20.27 -11.33 8.66
CA ASP A 87 -21.10 -12.45 8.20
C ASP A 87 -21.21 -13.58 9.25
N LYS A 88 -20.43 -13.53 10.34
CA LYS A 88 -20.46 -14.49 11.46
C LYS A 88 -21.23 -13.99 12.68
N LEU A 89 -21.62 -12.71 12.71
CA LEU A 89 -22.46 -12.08 13.74
C LEU A 89 -23.93 -12.14 13.31
#